data_AF-A0A7C6P7L4-F1
#
_entry.id   AF-A0A7C6P7L4-F1
#
_cell.length_a   1.000
_cell.length_b   1.000
_cell.length_c   1.000
_cell.angle_alpha   90.00
_cell.angle_beta   90.00
_cell.angle_gamma   90.00
#
_symmetry.space_group_name_H-M   'P 1'
#
loop_
_entity.id
_entity.type
_entity.pdbx_description
1 polymer ?
#
loop_
_entity_poly.entity_id
_entity_poly.type
_entity_poly.pdbx_seq_one_letter_code
_entity_poly.pdbx_strand_id
1 'polypeptide(L)'
;MNVYDEAHKLARAIKESDEYNEYFEKQKNVFSDVKNKEMIDDFREKALEVQMEQLSGKEVDKEKIEKLQKLEQILMLNPDIKEFFIAEMKFTQLISDVYKILDDVIKLDTLED
;
A
#
# COMPACT_ATOMS: atom_id res chain seq x y z
N MET A 1 19.43 -25.66 6.58
CA MET A 1 18.80 -24.41 6.09
C MET A 1 17.73 -24.05 7.10
N ASN A 2 17.90 -22.96 7.84
CA ASN A 2 16.94 -22.54 8.86
C ASN A 2 15.89 -21.61 8.23
N VAL A 3 14.63 -21.67 8.68
CA VAL A 3 13.53 -20.81 8.20
C VAL A 3 13.90 -19.32 8.34
N TYR A 4 14.64 -18.95 9.39
CA TYR A 4 15.14 -17.59 9.56
C TYR A 4 16.16 -17.17 8.49
N ASP A 5 17.02 -18.10 8.03
CA ASP A 5 17.97 -17.80 6.95
C ASP A 5 17.24 -17.55 5.63
N GLU A 6 16.17 -18.32 5.36
CA GLU A 6 15.33 -18.14 4.19
C GLU A 6 14.50 -16.86 4.25
N ALA A 7 13.98 -16.50 5.43
CA ALA A 7 13.32 -15.20 5.63
C ALA A 7 14.27 -14.02 5.33
N HIS A 8 15.53 -14.12 5.74
CA HIS A 8 16.54 -13.11 5.40
C HIS A 8 16.90 -13.09 3.92
N LYS A 9 16.89 -14.24 3.23
CA LYS A 9 17.06 -14.28 1.76
C LYS A 9 15.87 -13.65 1.04
N LEU A 10 14.64 -13.97 1.45
CA LEU A 10 13.42 -13.37 0.91
C LEU A 10 13.41 -11.85 1.11
N ALA A 11 13.78 -11.37 2.31
CA ALA A 11 13.88 -9.95 2.58
C ALA A 11 14.91 -9.23 1.69
N ARG A 12 16.03 -9.89 1.36
CA ARG A 12 17.02 -9.36 0.40
C ARG A 12 16.46 -9.34 -1.02
N ALA A 13 15.84 -10.43 -1.46
CA ALA A 13 15.23 -10.52 -2.78
C ALA A 13 14.14 -9.45 -2.99
N ILE A 14 13.31 -9.19 -1.97
CA ILE A 14 12.31 -8.11 -2.00
C ILE A 14 13.00 -6.75 -2.16
N LYS A 15 14.08 -6.47 -1.41
CA LYS A 15 14.81 -5.19 -1.53
C LYS A 15 15.50 -5.03 -2.88
N GLU A 16 15.88 -6.13 -3.52
CA GLU A 16 16.52 -6.14 -4.83
C GLU A 16 15.50 -6.12 -5.98
N SER A 17 14.20 -6.29 -5.69
CA SER A 17 13.13 -6.28 -6.69
C SER A 17 12.96 -4.92 -7.36
N ASP A 18 12.54 -4.94 -8.62
CA ASP A 18 12.24 -3.73 -9.38
C ASP A 18 11.10 -2.95 -8.72
N GLU A 19 10.10 -3.63 -8.16
CA GLU A 19 8.97 -3.01 -7.48
C GLU A 19 9.40 -2.21 -6.24
N TYR A 20 10.29 -2.77 -5.42
CA TYR A 20 10.81 -2.05 -4.25
C TYR A 20 11.64 -0.83 -4.65
N ASN A 21 12.53 -1.00 -5.64
CA ASN A 21 13.39 0.08 -6.11
C ASN A 21 12.58 1.21 -6.75
N GLU A 22 11.62 0.88 -7.63
CA GLU A 22 10.72 1.84 -8.28
C GLU A 22 9.89 2.58 -7.22
N TYR A 23 9.29 1.85 -6.27
CA TYR A 23 8.54 2.47 -5.17
C TYR A 23 9.38 3.44 -4.35
N PHE A 24 10.58 3.02 -3.92
CA PHE A 24 11.44 3.85 -3.09
C PHE A 24 11.93 5.10 -3.84
N GLU A 25 12.26 4.98 -5.12
CA GLU A 25 12.65 6.11 -5.95
C GLU A 25 11.50 7.11 -6.10
N LYS A 26 10.31 6.64 -6.50
CA LYS A 26 9.13 7.51 -6.68
C LYS A 26 8.70 8.15 -5.37
N GLN A 27 8.79 7.42 -4.25
CA GLN A 27 8.53 7.94 -2.91
C GLN A 27 9.47 9.11 -2.57
N LYS A 28 10.78 8.92 -2.80
CA LYS A 28 11.77 9.96 -2.53
C LYS A 28 11.52 11.20 -3.38
N ASN A 29 11.20 11.01 -4.65
CA ASN A 29 10.96 12.12 -5.58
C ASN A 29 9.71 12.90 -5.18
N VAL A 30 8.58 12.22 -4.97
CA VAL A 30 7.30 12.89 -4.67
C VAL A 30 7.34 13.62 -3.33
N PHE A 31 7.98 13.04 -2.30
CA PHE A 31 8.06 13.65 -0.97
C PHE A 31 9.19 14.67 -0.80
N SER A 32 9.99 14.90 -1.84
CA SER A 32 10.91 16.05 -1.86
C SER A 32 10.17 17.38 -2.02
N ASP A 33 8.95 17.38 -2.55
CA ASP A 33 8.04 18.53 -2.60
C ASP A 33 7.09 18.52 -1.39
N VAL A 34 7.16 19.57 -0.58
CA VAL A 34 6.33 19.75 0.62
C VAL A 34 4.84 19.77 0.29
N LYS A 35 4.44 20.37 -0.83
CA LYS A 35 3.02 20.42 -1.23
C LYS A 35 2.50 19.05 -1.62
N ASN A 36 3.31 18.28 -2.37
CA ASN A 36 2.92 16.92 -2.74
C ASN A 36 2.75 16.06 -1.49
N LYS A 37 3.67 16.17 -0.54
CA LYS A 37 3.58 15.49 0.75
C LYS A 37 2.29 15.86 1.49
N GLU A 38 2.00 17.15 1.64
CA GLU A 38 0.79 17.62 2.32
C GLU A 38 -0.50 17.07 1.67
N MET A 39 -0.58 17.09 0.33
CA MET A 39 -1.76 16.57 -0.37
C MET A 39 -1.90 15.05 -0.22
N ILE A 40 -0.79 14.30 -0.24
CA ILE A 40 -0.80 12.84 -0.03
C ILE A 40 -1.20 12.50 1.42
N ASP A 41 -0.64 13.21 2.39
CA ASP A 41 -0.93 12.98 3.81
C ASP A 41 -2.41 13.29 4.13
N ASP A 42 -2.97 14.40 3.62
CA ASP A 42 -4.40 14.73 3.77
C ASP A 42 -5.31 13.65 3.16
N PHE A 43 -4.94 13.11 1.98
CA PHE A 43 -5.69 12.02 1.38
C PHE A 43 -5.64 10.74 2.22
N ARG A 44 -4.45 10.37 2.72
CA ARG A 44 -4.28 9.17 3.55
C ARG A 44 -5.05 9.25 4.86
N GLU A 45 -5.06 10.41 5.49
CA GLU A 45 -5.84 10.65 6.71
C GLU A 45 -7.33 10.44 6.46
N LYS A 46 -7.89 11.09 5.42
CA LYS A 46 -9.32 10.92 5.08
C LYS A 46 -9.66 9.50 4.64
N ALA A 47 -8.78 8.84 3.88
CA ALA A 47 -8.98 7.46 3.47
C ALA A 47 -9.03 6.52 4.67
N LEU A 48 -8.14 6.73 5.65
CA LEU A 48 -8.11 5.96 6.89
C LEU A 48 -9.38 6.18 7.73
N GLU A 49 -9.85 7.42 7.88
CA GLU A 49 -11.11 7.72 8.57
C GLU A 49 -12.29 6.96 7.95
N VAL A 50 -12.42 7.03 6.62
CA VAL A 50 -13.47 6.31 5.88
C VAL A 50 -13.34 4.80 6.10
N GLN A 51 -12.14 4.25 6.03
CA GLN A 51 -11.89 2.82 6.25
C GLN A 51 -12.27 2.40 7.68
N MET A 52 -11.94 3.21 8.69
CA MET A 52 -12.31 2.92 10.09
C MET A 52 -13.82 2.93 10.29
N GLU A 53 -14.54 3.88 9.67
CA GLU A 53 -16.00 3.93 9.71
C GLU A 53 -16.61 2.65 9.12
N GLN A 54 -16.12 2.19 7.97
CA GLN A 54 -16.55 0.92 7.35
C GLN A 54 -16.31 -0.29 8.25
N LEU A 55 -15.11 -0.40 8.83
CA LEU A 55 -14.75 -1.51 9.72
C LEU A 55 -15.59 -1.52 11.01
N SER A 56 -15.99 -0.35 11.50
CA SER A 56 -16.86 -0.24 12.68
C SER A 56 -18.32 -0.62 12.43
N GLY A 57 -18.68 -0.97 11.18
CA GLY A 57 -20.06 -1.26 10.78
C GLY A 57 -20.97 -0.03 10.73
N LYS A 58 -20.39 1.18 10.79
CA LYS A 58 -21.14 2.43 10.61
C LYS A 58 -21.41 2.67 9.14
N GLU A 59 -22.57 3.23 8.83
CA GLU A 59 -22.85 3.71 7.50
C GLU A 59 -21.93 4.91 7.22
N VAL A 60 -21.03 4.74 6.24
CA VAL A 60 -20.15 5.83 5.81
C VAL A 60 -20.99 6.86 5.08
N ASP A 61 -20.79 8.12 5.45
CA ASP A 61 -21.41 9.24 4.76
C ASP A 61 -20.96 9.27 3.28
N LYS A 62 -21.94 9.19 2.38
CA LYS A 62 -21.71 9.26 0.93
C LYS A 62 -20.99 10.54 0.53
N GLU A 63 -21.23 11.65 1.22
CA GLU A 63 -20.55 12.92 0.95
C GLU A 63 -19.04 12.82 1.25
N LYS A 64 -18.64 12.07 2.28
CA LYS A 64 -17.22 11.81 2.59
C LYS A 64 -16.56 10.99 1.50
N ILE A 65 -17.23 9.94 1.02
CA ILE A 65 -16.72 9.10 -0.09
C ILE A 65 -16.54 9.95 -1.36
N GLU A 66 -17.54 10.76 -1.71
CA GLU A 66 -17.45 11.65 -2.89
C GLU A 66 -16.32 12.68 -2.76
N LYS A 67 -16.11 13.26 -1.58
CA LYS A 67 -15.00 14.18 -1.31
C LYS A 67 -13.65 13.48 -1.45
N LEU A 68 -13.53 12.27 -0.92
CA LEU A 68 -12.31 11.47 -1.02
C LEU A 68 -11.98 11.14 -2.49
N GLN A 69 -12.98 10.72 -3.27
CA GLN A 69 -12.81 10.45 -4.70
C GLN A 69 -12.39 11.69 -5.50
N LYS A 70 -12.95 12.87 -5.18
CA LYS A 70 -12.53 14.13 -5.80
C LYS A 70 -11.09 14.48 -5.46
N LEU A 71 -10.68 14.27 -4.20
CA LEU A 71 -9.31 14.50 -3.77
C LEU A 71 -8.33 13.57 -4.49
N GLU A 72 -8.67 12.29 -4.60
CA GLU A 72 -7.92 11.32 -5.40
C GLU A 72 -7.77 11.77 -6.86
N GLN A 73 -8.87 12.20 -7.50
CA GLN A 73 -8.82 12.70 -8.87
C GLN A 73 -7.85 13.89 -9.03
N ILE A 74 -7.86 14.83 -8.09
CA ILE A 74 -6.96 15.98 -8.09
C ILE A 74 -5.50 15.53 -7.93
N LEU A 75 -5.22 14.61 -7.00
CA LEU A 75 -3.88 14.04 -6.81
C LEU A 75 -3.35 13.37 -8.08
N MET A 76 -4.21 12.63 -8.77
CA MET A 76 -3.86 11.90 -10.00
C MET A 76 -3.59 12.80 -11.21
N LEU A 77 -3.91 14.10 -11.13
CA LEU A 77 -3.50 15.09 -12.13
C LEU A 77 -2.00 15.44 -12.01
N ASN A 78 -1.40 15.24 -10.84
CA ASN A 78 0.03 15.44 -10.65
C ASN A 78 0.78 14.17 -11.07
N PRO A 79 1.65 14.23 -12.10
CA PRO A 79 2.35 13.06 -12.60
C PRO A 79 3.27 12.41 -11.55
N ASP A 80 3.92 13.18 -10.68
CA ASP A 80 4.82 12.63 -9.66
C ASP A 80 4.04 11.81 -8.63
N ILE A 81 2.87 12.31 -8.22
CA ILE A 81 1.97 11.62 -7.29
C ILE A 81 1.38 10.37 -7.94
N LYS A 82 0.93 10.49 -9.19
CA LYS A 82 0.41 9.36 -9.96
C LYS A 82 1.43 8.24 -10.11
N GLU A 83 2.67 8.57 -10.49
CA GLU A 83 3.74 7.58 -10.62
C GLU A 83 4.07 6.93 -9.28
N PHE A 84 4.07 7.71 -8.19
CA PHE A 84 4.24 7.18 -6.85
C PHE A 84 3.14 6.19 -6.46
N PHE A 85 1.86 6.52 -6.66
CA PHE A 85 0.76 5.62 -6.34
C PHE A 85 0.76 4.33 -7.17
N ILE A 86 1.13 4.41 -8.46
CA ILE A 86 1.29 3.21 -9.30
C ILE A 86 2.41 2.32 -8.75
N ALA A 87 3.55 2.90 -8.39
CA ALA A 87 4.68 2.15 -7.82
C ALA A 87 4.33 1.54 -6.46
N GLU A 88 3.62 2.29 -5.60
CA GLU A 88 3.10 1.81 -4.31
C GLU A 88 2.15 0.63 -4.47
N MET A 89 1.24 0.68 -5.46
CA MET A 89 0.32 -0.42 -5.77
C MET A 89 1.07 -1.68 -6.20
N LYS A 90 2.04 -1.56 -7.12
CA LYS A 90 2.86 -2.71 -7.58
C LYS A 90 3.62 -3.35 -6.43
N PHE A 91 4.28 -2.53 -5.60
CA PHE A 91 5.02 -3.03 -4.45
C PHE A 91 4.09 -3.70 -3.43
N THR A 92 2.94 -3.09 -3.15
CA THR A 92 1.93 -3.68 -2.25
C THR A 92 1.41 -5.02 -2.78
N GLN A 93 1.20 -5.13 -4.09
CA GLN A 93 0.78 -6.38 -4.73
C GLN A 93 1.83 -7.48 -4.56
N LEU A 94 3.11 -7.19 -4.84
CA LEU A 94 4.22 -8.12 -4.62
C LEU A 94 4.22 -8.64 -3.17
N ILE A 95 4.13 -7.73 -2.19
CA ILE A 95 4.11 -8.09 -0.77
C ILE A 95 2.86 -8.91 -0.42
N SER A 96 1.68 -8.56 -0.95
CA SER A 96 0.45 -9.31 -0.73
C SER A 96 0.56 -10.75 -1.24
N ASP A 97 1.16 -10.95 -2.41
CA ASP A 97 1.34 -12.28 -2.99
C ASP A 97 2.35 -13.11 -2.20
N VAL A 98 3.43 -12.49 -1.72
CA VAL A 98 4.35 -13.12 -0.76
C VAL A 98 3.62 -13.54 0.52
N TYR A 99 2.78 -12.67 1.09
CA TYR A 99 2.02 -12.99 2.29
C TYR A 99 1.03 -14.14 2.06
N LYS A 100 0.37 -14.21 0.90
CA LYS A 100 -0.53 -15.35 0.58
C LYS A 100 0.22 -16.68 0.58
N ILE A 101 1.42 -16.72 -0.01
CA ILE A 101 2.25 -17.94 -0.01
C ILE A 101 2.59 -18.37 1.43
N LEU A 102 2.88 -17.40 2.31
CA LEU A 102 3.18 -17.69 3.72
C LEU A 102 1.93 -18.11 4.50
N ASP A 103 0.78 -17.49 4.23
CA ASP A 103 -0.51 -17.76 4.86
C ASP A 103 -1.07 -19.14 4.48
N ASP A 104 -0.79 -19.63 3.26
CA ASP A 104 -1.18 -20.97 2.81
C ASP A 104 -0.59 -22.07 3.70
N VAL A 105 0.62 -21.87 4.25
CA VAL A 105 1.24 -22.81 5.20
C VAL A 105 0.42 -22.90 6.50
N ILE A 106 -0.09 -21.77 6.99
CA ILE A 106 -0.89 -21.70 8.22
C ILE A 106 -2.25 -22.35 8.00
N LYS A 107 -2.86 -22.15 6.82
CA LYS A 107 -4.17 -22.72 6.47
C LYS A 107 -4.13 -24.23 6.30
N LEU A 108 -3.04 -24.78 5.76
CA LEU A 108 -2.86 -26.23 5.62
C LEU A 108 -2.92 -26.95 6.98
N ASP A 109 -2.41 -26.33 8.05
CA ASP A 109 -2.46 -26.89 9.41
C ASP A 109 -3.85 -26.83 10.05
N THR A 110 -4.79 -26.04 9.50
CA THR A 110 -6.15 -25.88 10.05
C THR A 110 -7.23 -26.73 9.36
N LEU A 111 -6.87 -27.49 8.32
CA LEU A 111 -7.79 -28.33 7.53
C LEU A 111 -7.67 -29.84 7.83
N GLU A 112 -6.93 -30.23 8.88
CA GLU A 112 -6.78 -31.63 9.31
C GLU A 112 -7.75 -32.08 10.43
N ASP A 113 -8.88 -31.39 10.65
CA ASP A 113 -9.98 -31.85 11.53
C ASP A 113 -11.26 -32.22 10.75
#